data_AF-A0A932T6T5-F1
#
_entry.id   AF-A0A932T6T5-F1
#
_cell.length_a   1.000
_cell.length_b   1.000
_cell.length_c   1.000
_cell.angle_alpha   90.00
_cell.angle_beta   90.00
_cell.angle_gamma   90.00
#
_symmetry.space_group_name_H-M   'P 1'
#
loop_
_entity.id
_entity.type
_entity.pdbx_description
1 polymer ?
#
loop_
_entity_poly.entity_id
_entity_poly.type
_entity_poly.pdbx_seq_one_letter_code
_entity_poly.pdbx_strand_id
1 'polypeptide(L)'
;MMQLLRWQGYRCALTGRKLTPDRASLDHIIPVRNGGRHVIENAQLLHRDVNKAKTTMTNEQFIQLCRDVVKHNSSQSGESQ
;
A
#
# COMPACT_ATOMS: atom_id res chain seq x y z
N MET A 1 -0.33 9.04 15.16
CA MET A 1 -1.22 8.80 14.00
C MET A 1 -1.72 10.09 13.32
N MET A 2 -2.31 11.06 14.05
CA MET A 2 -2.86 12.28 13.42
C MET A 2 -1.83 13.16 12.67
N GLN A 3 -0.58 13.22 13.15
CA GLN A 3 0.50 13.92 12.44
C GLN A 3 0.83 13.24 11.09
N LEU A 4 0.90 11.91 11.07
CA LEU A 4 1.17 11.11 9.87
C LEU A 4 0.05 11.23 8.82
N LEU A 5 -1.22 11.29 9.26
CA LEU A 5 -2.36 11.57 8.38
C LEU A 5 -2.22 12.92 7.66
N ARG A 6 -1.82 13.97 8.39
CA ARG A 6 -1.61 15.30 7.80
C ARG A 6 -0.43 15.32 6.83
N TRP A 7 0.68 14.69 7.21
CA TRP A 7 1.87 14.58 6.36
C TRP A 7 1.59 13.85 5.04
N GLN A 8 0.77 12.79 5.08
CA GLN A 8 0.33 12.08 3.89
C GLN A 8 -0.85 12.76 3.15
N GLY A 9 -1.26 13.97 3.54
CA GLY A 9 -2.37 14.68 2.91
C GLY A 9 -3.69 13.92 2.94
N TYR A 10 -3.92 13.11 3.99
CA TYR A 10 -5.08 12.23 4.13
C TYR A 10 -5.23 11.24 2.96
N ARG A 11 -4.11 10.75 2.42
CA ARG A 11 -4.09 9.78 1.33
C ARG A 11 -3.26 8.53 1.66
N CYS A 12 -3.70 7.40 1.13
CA CYS A 12 -3.02 6.12 1.21
C CYS A 12 -1.67 6.22 0.51
N ALA A 13 -0.58 5.88 1.21
CA ALA A 13 0.78 6.04 0.70
C ALA A 13 1.04 5.25 -0.60
N LEU A 14 0.37 4.11 -0.80
CA LEU A 14 0.59 3.24 -1.97
C LEU A 14 -0.36 3.47 -3.14
N THR A 15 -1.55 4.02 -2.89
CA THR A 15 -2.61 4.09 -3.94
C THR A 15 -3.17 5.49 -4.15
N GLY A 16 -2.85 6.47 -3.29
CA GLY A 16 -3.40 7.81 -3.35
C GLY A 16 -4.89 7.94 -2.96
N ARG A 17 -5.57 6.82 -2.66
CA ARG A 17 -6.96 6.80 -2.19
C ARG A 17 -7.11 7.66 -0.93
N LYS A 18 -8.22 8.39 -0.82
CA LYS A 18 -8.52 9.19 0.37
C LYS A 18 -8.62 8.28 1.59
N LEU A 19 -8.06 8.72 2.70
CA LEU A 19 -8.17 8.07 4.00
C LEU A 19 -9.19 8.80 4.86
N THR A 20 -10.09 8.02 5.43
CA THR A 20 -10.92 8.41 6.57
C THR A 20 -10.41 7.70 7.82
N PRO A 21 -10.68 8.20 9.04
CA PRO A 21 -10.22 7.57 10.26
C PRO A 21 -10.59 6.08 10.39
N ASP A 22 -11.77 5.69 9.91
CA ASP A 22 -12.26 4.31 9.93
C ASP A 22 -11.61 3.41 8.87
N ARG A 23 -10.99 3.99 7.81
CA ARG A 23 -10.36 3.25 6.71
C ARG A 23 -8.84 3.34 6.68
N ALA A 24 -8.25 4.16 7.53
CA ALA A 24 -6.80 4.20 7.70
C ALA A 24 -6.30 3.00 8.52
N SER A 25 -5.16 2.46 8.15
CA SER A 25 -4.41 1.45 8.89
C SER A 25 -2.94 1.86 8.95
N LEU A 26 -2.33 1.68 10.12
CA LEU A 26 -0.88 1.77 10.26
C LEU A 26 -0.24 0.54 9.61
N ASP A 27 0.81 0.76 8.83
CA ASP A 27 1.59 -0.26 8.14
C ASP A 27 3.07 0.03 8.32
N HIS A 28 3.88 -1.02 8.34
CA HIS A 28 5.33 -0.92 8.31
C HIS A 28 5.82 -0.94 6.86
N ILE A 29 6.58 0.09 6.46
CA ILE A 29 7.18 0.17 5.12
C ILE A 29 8.04 -1.07 4.87
N ILE A 30 8.94 -1.36 5.80
CA ILE A 30 9.67 -2.63 5.91
C ILE A 30 8.92 -3.51 6.92
N PRO A 31 8.40 -4.69 6.53
CA PRO A 31 7.73 -5.60 7.44
C PRO A 31 8.62 -6.01 8.62
N VAL A 32 8.02 -6.22 9.79
CA VAL A 32 8.75 -6.65 11.01
C VAL A 32 9.52 -7.95 10.77
N ARG A 33 8.92 -8.91 10.04
CA ARG A 33 9.58 -10.18 9.69
C ARG A 33 10.84 -10.01 8.83
N ASN A 34 10.99 -8.86 8.17
CA ASN A 34 12.15 -8.51 7.36
C ASN A 34 13.10 -7.55 8.11
N GLY A 35 13.00 -7.46 9.44
CA GLY A 35 13.84 -6.57 10.27
C GLY A 35 13.33 -5.14 10.40
N GLY A 36 12.11 -4.86 9.96
CA GLY A 36 11.48 -3.55 10.09
C GLY A 36 11.29 -3.13 11.55
N ARG A 37 11.78 -1.93 11.91
CA ARG A 37 11.66 -1.39 13.27
C ARG A 37 10.30 -0.72 13.50
N HIS A 38 9.84 -0.73 14.74
CA HIS A 38 8.66 0.02 15.19
C HIS A 38 9.01 1.49 15.46
N VAL A 39 9.33 2.23 14.40
CA VAL A 39 9.69 3.66 14.45
C VAL A 39 8.87 4.46 13.44
N ILE A 40 8.72 5.76 13.65
CA ILE A 40 7.85 6.61 12.80
C ILE A 40 8.36 6.67 11.36
N GLU A 41 9.66 6.58 11.16
CA GLU A 41 10.32 6.58 9.84
C GLU A 41 10.02 5.32 9.04
N ASN A 42 9.66 4.22 9.71
CA ASN A 42 9.24 2.97 9.08
C ASN A 42 7.72 2.80 9.06
N ALA A 43 6.96 3.83 9.46
CA ALA A 43 5.51 3.79 9.51
C ALA A 43 4.88 4.56 8.36
N GLN A 44 3.82 4.01 7.79
CA GLN A 44 2.97 4.67 6.80
C GLN A 44 1.50 4.37 7.07
N LEU A 45 0.61 5.18 6.51
CA LEU A 45 -0.82 4.92 6.54
C LEU A 45 -1.33 4.44 5.19
N LEU A 46 -1.99 3.30 5.23
CA LEU A 46 -2.63 2.68 4.06
C LEU A 46 -4.14 2.62 4.26
N HIS A 47 -4.86 2.50 3.15
CA HIS A 47 -6.25 2.08 3.20
C HIS A 47 -6.30 0.63 3.72
N ARG A 48 -7.25 0.29 4.60
CA ARG A 48 -7.33 -1.04 5.24
C ARG A 48 -7.24 -2.20 4.25
N ASP A 49 -7.96 -2.12 3.14
CA ASP A 49 -7.93 -3.17 2.09
C ASP A 49 -6.55 -3.27 1.42
N VAL A 50 -5.86 -2.15 1.23
CA VAL A 50 -4.50 -2.11 0.67
C VAL A 50 -3.52 -2.71 1.67
N ASN A 51 -3.64 -2.39 2.95
CA ASN A 51 -2.78 -2.99 3.99
C ASN A 51 -2.99 -4.51 4.07
N LYS A 52 -4.25 -4.95 4.04
CA LYS A 52 -4.62 -6.38 4.03
C LYS A 52 -4.03 -7.09 2.81
N ALA A 53 -4.08 -6.47 1.64
CA ALA A 53 -3.49 -7.02 0.41
C ALA A 53 -1.96 -7.02 0.42
N LYS A 54 -1.32 -5.97 0.98
CA LYS A 54 0.14 -5.89 1.13
C LYS A 54 0.69 -6.98 2.04
N THR A 55 -0.06 -7.36 3.08
CA THR A 55 0.32 -8.41 4.04
C THR A 55 1.74 -8.19 4.57
N THR A 56 2.68 -9.01 4.14
CA THR A 56 4.05 -9.06 4.60
C THR A 56 5.05 -8.75 3.48
N MET A 57 4.54 -8.23 2.36
CA MET A 57 5.35 -7.69 1.26
C MET A 57 5.93 -6.33 1.66
N THR A 58 7.09 -6.00 1.10
CA THR A 58 7.56 -4.62 1.04
C THR A 58 6.70 -3.81 0.06
N ASN A 59 6.84 -2.49 0.08
CA ASN A 59 6.17 -1.62 -0.88
C ASN A 59 6.54 -1.98 -2.33
N GLU A 60 7.82 -2.26 -2.58
CA GLU A 60 8.35 -2.60 -3.91
C GLU A 60 7.76 -3.92 -4.41
N GLN A 61 7.73 -4.94 -3.55
CA GLN A 61 7.13 -6.24 -3.88
C GLN A 61 5.64 -6.12 -4.19
N PHE A 62 4.90 -5.35 -3.39
CA PHE A 62 3.48 -5.13 -3.62
C PHE A 62 3.21 -4.37 -4.93
N ILE A 63 3.97 -3.31 -5.19
CA ILE A 63 3.86 -2.54 -6.45
C ILE A 63 4.18 -3.43 -7.65
N GLN A 64 5.21 -4.27 -7.55
CA GLN A 64 5.57 -5.18 -8.63
C GLN A 64 4.45 -6.21 -8.89
N LEU A 65 3.89 -6.80 -7.84
CA LEU A 65 2.74 -7.71 -7.96
C LEU A 65 1.56 -7.02 -8.66
N CYS A 66 1.24 -5.78 -8.30
CA CYS A 66 0.18 -5.03 -8.96
C CYS A 66 0.48 -4.80 -10.45
N ARG A 67 1.73 -4.48 -10.82
CA ARG A 67 2.15 -4.33 -12.22
C ARG A 67 2.01 -5.64 -12.99
N ASP A 68 2.38 -6.75 -12.39
CA ASP A 68 2.28 -8.07 -13.02
C ASP A 68 0.81 -8.46 -13.30
N VAL A 69 -0.09 -8.19 -12.34
CA VAL A 69 -1.54 -8.38 -12.50
C VAL A 69 -2.06 -7.52 -13.66
N VAL A 70 -1.73 -6.23 -13.70
CA VAL A 70 -2.17 -5.33 -14.78
C VAL A 70 -1.63 -5.80 -16.12
N LYS A 71 -0.33 -6.11 -16.20
CA LYS A 71 0.31 -6.61 -17.43
C LYS A 71 -0.40 -7.83 -17.99
N HIS A 72 -0.70 -8.83 -17.15
CA HIS A 72 -1.37 -10.06 -17.57
C HIS A 72 -2.80 -9.82 -18.09
N ASN A 73 -3.56 -8.92 -17.45
CA ASN A 73 -4.94 -8.63 -17.84
C ASN A 73 -5.04 -7.70 -19.06
N SER A 74 -4.10 -6.77 -19.22
CA SER A 74 -4.02 -5.92 -20.42
C SER A 74 -3.69 -6.72 -21.68
N SER A 75 -2.86 -7.77 -21.57
CA SER A 75 -2.56 -8.68 -22.69
C SER A 75 -3.76 -9.51 -23.15
N GLN A 76 -4.79 -9.68 -22.31
CA GLN A 76 -6.02 -10.41 -22.64
C GLN A 76 -7.13 -9.50 -23.19
N SER A 77 -6.96 -8.19 -23.10
CA SER A 77 -7.92 -7.19 -23.59
C SER A 77 -7.67 -6.78 -25.06
N GLY A 78 -6.67 -7.38 -25.71
CA GLY A 78 -6.30 -7.13 -27.11
C GLY A 78 -6.87 -8.11 -28.14
N GLU A 79 -7.65 -9.11 -27.71
CA GLU A 79 -8.38 -10.03 -28.59
C GLU A 79 -9.88 -9.84 -28.41
N SER A 80 -10.39 -8.67 -28.80
CA SER A 80 -11.82 -8.48 -29.07
C SER A 80 -11.99 -7.29 -30.01
N GLN A 81 -12.11 -7.66 -31.30
CA GLN A 81 -12.60 -6.91 -32.47
C GLN A 81 -11.71 -5.81 -33.06
#